data_AF-A0A7W1E376-F1
#
_entry.id   AF-A0A7W1E376-F1
#
_cell.length_a   1.000
_cell.length_b   1.000
_cell.length_c   1.000
_cell.angle_alpha   90.00
_cell.angle_beta   90.00
_cell.angle_gamma   90.00
#
_symmetry.space_group_name_H-M   'P 1'
#
loop_
_entity.id
_entity.type
_entity.pdbx_description
1 polymer ?
#
loop_
_entity_poly.entity_id
_entity_poly.type
_entity_poly.pdbx_seq_one_letter_code
_entity_poly.pdbx_strand_id
1 'polypeptide(L)'
;RLNERYYGALQGLDKTETRDKYGDEQFLEWRRSYDTPPPAVAVDDPRHPSHDPRYAQLPPEVLPTSECLADVVARMLPYWHDHIVPDLRLGWVVLVTAHGNSLRALKMHLDGMTKEEVVALNIPTGFPLVYELGDDLSVLKCNYLPDDTAAAAAAAAVAQQGQR
;
A
#
# COMPACT_ATOMS: atom_id res chain seq x y z
N ARG A 1 -0.61 9.07 -6.79
CA ARG A 1 0.18 8.75 -5.56
C ARG A 1 -0.49 7.73 -4.64
N LEU A 2 -1.78 7.39 -4.85
CA LEU A 2 -2.50 6.37 -4.08
C LEU A 2 -2.47 4.96 -4.72
N ASN A 3 -1.67 4.76 -5.77
CA ASN A 3 -1.57 3.46 -6.46
C ASN A 3 -1.06 2.37 -5.52
N GLU A 4 -1.38 1.12 -5.85
CA GLU A 4 -0.76 -0.06 -5.23
C GLU A 4 0.77 -0.06 -5.39
N ARG A 5 1.48 -0.82 -4.54
CA ARG A 5 2.93 -1.08 -4.69
C ARG A 5 3.24 -1.64 -6.08
N TYR A 6 4.20 -1.05 -6.76
CA TYR A 6 4.68 -1.54 -8.05
C TYR A 6 5.58 -2.77 -7.87
N TYR A 7 5.12 -3.94 -8.31
CA TYR A 7 5.79 -5.23 -8.06
C TYR A 7 6.96 -5.54 -9.01
N GLY A 8 7.43 -4.55 -9.79
CA GLY A 8 8.51 -4.74 -10.74
C GLY A 8 8.27 -5.93 -11.68
N ALA A 9 9.30 -6.75 -11.86
CA ALA A 9 9.28 -7.89 -12.76
C ALA A 9 8.31 -9.01 -12.34
N LEU A 10 7.79 -8.97 -11.11
CA LEU A 10 6.79 -9.93 -10.62
C LEU A 10 5.36 -9.62 -11.10
N GLN A 11 5.15 -8.48 -11.78
CA GLN A 11 3.83 -8.16 -12.31
C GLN A 11 3.36 -9.18 -13.35
N GLY A 12 2.15 -9.67 -13.14
CA GLY A 12 1.49 -10.65 -14.00
C GLY A 12 1.97 -12.08 -13.81
N LEU A 13 2.95 -12.34 -12.95
CA LEU A 13 3.41 -13.70 -12.65
C LEU A 13 2.49 -14.37 -11.64
N ASP A 14 2.26 -15.67 -11.82
CA ASP A 14 1.59 -16.48 -10.81
C ASP A 14 2.48 -16.63 -9.57
N LYS A 15 1.84 -16.64 -8.40
CA LYS A 15 2.56 -16.74 -7.12
C LYS A 15 3.20 -18.10 -6.93
N THR A 16 2.55 -19.17 -7.35
CA THR A 16 3.08 -20.54 -7.26
C THR A 16 4.31 -20.67 -8.15
N GLU A 17 4.20 -20.23 -9.40
CA GLU A 17 5.34 -20.25 -10.34
C GLU A 17 6.53 -19.40 -9.84
N THR A 18 6.24 -18.24 -9.23
CA THR A 18 7.28 -17.38 -8.64
C THR A 18 7.97 -18.08 -7.46
N ARG A 19 7.22 -18.78 -6.60
CA ARG A 19 7.78 -19.54 -5.47
C ARG A 19 8.61 -20.72 -5.93
N ASP A 20 8.14 -21.47 -6.93
CA ASP A 20 8.87 -22.60 -7.49
C ASP A 20 10.21 -22.15 -8.11
N LYS A 21 10.24 -20.96 -8.71
CA LYS A 21 11.44 -20.41 -9.36
C LYS A 21 12.45 -19.80 -8.40
N TYR A 22 12.00 -19.03 -7.41
CA TYR A 22 12.89 -18.22 -6.55
C TYR A 22 12.99 -18.74 -5.10
N GLY A 23 12.17 -19.72 -4.73
CA GLY A 23 12.09 -20.26 -3.38
C GLY A 23 11.17 -19.46 -2.47
N ASP A 24 10.69 -20.13 -1.41
CA ASP A 24 9.76 -19.55 -0.44
C ASP A 24 10.36 -18.38 0.35
N GLU A 25 11.63 -18.46 0.73
CA GLU A 25 12.32 -17.42 1.49
C GLU A 25 12.38 -16.10 0.70
N GLN A 26 12.84 -16.16 -0.55
CA GLN A 26 12.92 -14.98 -1.42
C GLN A 26 11.55 -14.40 -1.75
N PHE A 27 10.56 -15.27 -2.00
CA PHE A 27 9.19 -14.83 -2.24
C PHE A 27 8.57 -14.16 -1.01
N LEU A 28 8.80 -14.69 0.18
CA LEU A 28 8.36 -14.09 1.44
C LEU A 28 9.06 -12.76 1.69
N GLU A 29 10.36 -12.65 1.40
CA GLU A 29 11.10 -11.39 1.49
C GLU A 29 10.47 -10.31 0.61
N TRP A 30 10.21 -10.57 -0.68
CA TRP A 30 9.57 -9.56 -1.54
C TRP A 30 8.15 -9.18 -1.10
N ARG A 31 7.43 -10.12 -0.46
CA ARG A 31 6.07 -9.86 0.01
C ARG A 31 6.01 -9.14 1.35
N ARG A 32 6.97 -9.38 2.23
CA ARG A 32 6.94 -8.95 3.63
C ARG A 32 8.09 -8.00 4.01
N SER A 33 9.08 -7.78 3.16
CA SER A 33 10.11 -6.79 3.46
C SER A 33 9.53 -5.38 3.41
N TYR A 34 9.96 -4.55 4.35
CA TYR A 34 9.63 -3.13 4.38
C TYR A 34 10.44 -2.37 3.34
N ASP A 35 11.73 -2.68 3.21
CA ASP A 35 12.74 -1.92 2.46
C ASP A 35 13.41 -2.69 1.32
N THR A 36 13.12 -3.98 1.14
CA THR A 36 13.61 -4.78 0.00
C THR A 36 12.56 -4.80 -1.12
N PRO A 37 12.79 -4.12 -2.26
CA PRO A 37 11.87 -4.19 -3.39
C PRO A 37 12.01 -5.54 -4.14
N PRO A 38 10.96 -5.98 -4.85
CA PRO A 38 11.08 -7.02 -5.87
C PRO A 38 12.09 -6.68 -6.98
N PRO A 39 12.47 -7.63 -7.86
CA PRO A 39 13.33 -7.35 -9.00
C PRO A 39 12.70 -6.27 -9.90
N ALA A 40 13.49 -5.29 -10.32
CA ALA A 40 13.03 -4.20 -11.15
C ALA A 40 12.80 -4.62 -12.61
N VAL A 41 11.88 -3.91 -13.29
CA VAL A 41 11.79 -3.94 -14.76
C VAL A 41 12.71 -2.88 -15.38
N ALA A 42 13.20 -3.15 -16.59
CA ALA A 42 13.90 -2.14 -17.37
C ALA A 42 12.91 -1.10 -17.91
N VAL A 43 13.39 0.12 -18.20
CA VAL A 43 12.53 1.22 -18.67
C VAL A 43 11.93 0.93 -20.05
N ASP A 44 12.60 0.12 -20.87
CA ASP A 44 12.11 -0.33 -22.18
C ASP A 44 11.15 -1.54 -22.09
N ASP A 45 10.97 -2.14 -20.91
CA ASP A 45 9.98 -3.20 -20.69
C ASP A 45 8.56 -2.61 -20.90
N PRO A 46 7.69 -3.25 -21.70
CA PRO A 46 6.33 -2.75 -21.95
C PRO A 46 5.47 -2.56 -20.69
N ARG A 47 5.82 -3.23 -19.58
CA ARG A 47 5.12 -3.10 -18.29
C ARG A 47 5.54 -1.85 -17.50
N HIS A 48 6.64 -1.21 -17.88
CA HIS A 48 7.13 -0.02 -17.19
C HIS A 48 6.11 1.14 -17.31
N PRO A 49 5.84 1.90 -16.22
CA PRO A 49 4.80 2.94 -16.23
C PRO A 49 4.99 4.04 -17.28
N SER A 50 6.20 4.25 -17.79
CA SER A 50 6.46 5.25 -18.85
C SER A 50 5.70 4.97 -20.15
N HIS A 51 5.29 3.73 -20.39
CA HIS A 51 4.54 3.34 -21.59
C HIS A 51 3.03 3.48 -21.42
N ASP A 52 2.55 3.86 -20.23
CA ASP A 52 1.13 4.03 -19.94
C ASP A 52 0.73 5.52 -20.01
N PRO A 53 -0.27 5.89 -20.84
CA PRO A 53 -0.67 7.27 -21.04
C PRO A 53 -1.18 7.96 -19.77
N ARG A 54 -1.64 7.19 -18.76
CA ARG A 54 -2.08 7.74 -17.46
C ARG A 54 -0.96 8.42 -16.69
N TYR A 55 0.30 8.07 -16.97
CA TYR A 55 1.47 8.61 -16.30
C TYR A 55 2.29 9.56 -17.18
N ALA A 56 1.80 9.93 -18.37
CA ALA A 56 2.54 10.72 -19.35
C ALA A 56 2.98 12.12 -18.87
N GLN A 57 2.31 12.68 -17.86
CA GLN A 57 2.65 13.98 -17.27
C GLN A 57 3.62 13.88 -16.09
N LEU A 58 3.97 12.66 -15.65
CA LEU A 58 4.89 12.46 -14.54
C LEU A 58 6.34 12.49 -15.05
N PRO A 59 7.26 13.14 -14.32
CA PRO A 59 8.67 13.06 -14.62
C PRO A 59 9.19 11.61 -14.56
N PRO A 60 10.09 11.19 -15.46
CA PRO A 60 10.60 9.81 -15.48
C PRO A 60 11.18 9.33 -14.14
N GLU A 61 11.79 10.23 -13.37
CA GLU A 61 12.41 9.95 -12.08
C GLU A 61 11.42 9.56 -10.97
N VAL A 62 10.13 9.85 -11.12
CA VAL A 62 9.10 9.45 -10.15
C VAL A 62 8.35 8.18 -10.57
N LEU A 63 8.66 7.63 -11.74
CA LEU A 63 8.06 6.40 -12.23
C LEU A 63 8.82 5.19 -11.68
N PRO A 64 8.17 4.29 -10.92
CA PRO A 64 8.87 3.17 -10.31
C PRO A 64 9.18 2.06 -11.31
N THR A 65 10.38 1.50 -11.20
CA THR A 65 10.78 0.23 -11.83
C THR A 65 10.54 -0.97 -10.90
N SER A 66 10.49 -0.72 -9.59
CA SER A 66 10.08 -1.61 -8.49
C SER A 66 9.80 -0.77 -7.25
N GLU A 67 8.97 -1.25 -6.33
CA GLU A 67 8.72 -0.60 -5.04
C GLU A 67 8.74 -1.61 -3.89
N CYS A 68 9.37 -1.23 -2.79
CA CYS A 68 9.13 -1.79 -1.45
C CYS A 68 8.02 -1.01 -0.73
N LEU A 69 7.68 -1.35 0.52
CA LEU A 69 6.67 -0.59 1.27
C LEU A 69 7.18 0.80 1.66
N ALA A 70 8.48 0.95 1.92
CA ALA A 70 9.09 2.25 2.22
C ALA A 70 8.92 3.25 1.07
N ASP A 71 9.07 2.81 -0.19
CA ASP A 71 8.87 3.65 -1.38
C ASP A 71 7.42 4.12 -1.48
N VAL A 72 6.46 3.22 -1.20
CA VAL A 72 5.03 3.55 -1.18
C VAL A 72 4.74 4.61 -0.11
N VAL A 73 5.32 4.48 1.09
CA VAL A 73 5.22 5.50 2.15
C VAL A 73 5.77 6.84 1.67
N ALA A 74 6.97 6.84 1.09
CA ALA A 74 7.65 8.04 0.61
C ALA A 74 6.83 8.82 -0.43
N ARG A 75 6.14 8.14 -1.35
CA ARG A 75 5.26 8.82 -2.33
C ARG A 75 3.86 9.14 -1.82
N MET A 76 3.34 8.39 -0.84
CA MET A 76 1.99 8.56 -0.30
C MET A 76 1.91 9.73 0.68
N LEU A 77 2.90 9.90 1.57
CA LEU A 77 2.90 10.95 2.59
C LEU A 77 2.79 12.38 2.04
N PRO A 78 3.47 12.75 0.94
CA PRO A 78 3.22 14.05 0.33
C PRO A 78 1.75 14.24 -0.09
N TYR A 79 1.07 13.20 -0.59
CA TYR A 79 -0.34 13.30 -0.94
C TYR A 79 -1.25 13.46 0.29
N TRP A 80 -0.89 12.82 1.41
CA TRP A 80 -1.54 13.07 2.70
C TRP A 80 -1.42 14.54 3.11
N HIS A 81 -0.20 15.08 3.13
CA HIS A 81 0.03 16.45 3.59
C HIS A 81 -0.45 17.54 2.62
N ASP A 82 -0.35 17.33 1.31
CA ASP A 82 -0.62 18.36 0.30
C ASP A 82 -2.09 18.41 -0.13
N HIS A 83 -2.85 17.31 0.06
CA HIS A 83 -4.24 17.21 -0.41
C HIS A 83 -5.22 16.78 0.67
N ILE A 84 -4.94 15.69 1.40
CA ILE A 84 -5.90 15.17 2.38
C ILE A 84 -5.97 16.08 3.62
N VAL A 85 -4.83 16.49 4.16
CA VAL A 85 -4.75 17.35 5.35
C VAL A 85 -5.43 18.70 5.14
N PRO A 86 -5.24 19.43 4.02
CA PRO A 86 -5.97 20.66 3.75
C PRO A 86 -7.49 20.48 3.77
N ASP A 87 -8.02 19.43 3.13
CA ASP A 87 -9.46 19.15 3.12
C ASP A 87 -9.99 18.85 4.54
N LEU A 88 -9.26 18.06 5.32
CA LEU A 88 -9.61 17.79 6.73
C LEU A 88 -9.60 19.07 7.57
N ARG A 89 -8.63 19.96 7.37
CA ARG A 89 -8.55 21.25 8.09
C ARG A 89 -9.65 22.24 7.70
N LEU A 90 -10.26 22.07 6.52
CA LEU A 90 -11.48 22.79 6.13
C LEU A 90 -12.76 22.19 6.76
N GLY A 91 -12.63 21.12 7.56
CA GLY A 91 -13.74 20.43 8.21
C GLY A 91 -14.49 19.47 7.29
N TRP A 92 -13.89 19.06 6.16
CA TRP A 92 -14.54 18.13 5.24
C TRP A 92 -14.40 16.68 5.73
N VAL A 93 -15.40 15.86 5.37
CA VAL A 93 -15.32 14.40 5.53
C VAL A 93 -14.66 13.81 4.28
N VAL A 94 -13.44 13.28 4.45
CA VAL A 94 -12.65 12.75 3.34
C VAL A 94 -12.77 11.23 3.26
N LEU A 95 -13.14 10.72 2.08
CA LEU A 95 -13.10 9.28 1.77
C LEU A 95 -11.88 8.98 0.90
N VAL A 96 -11.00 8.08 1.38
CA VAL A 96 -9.85 7.60 0.62
C VAL A 96 -10.12 6.18 0.11
N THR A 97 -10.30 6.04 -1.21
CA THR A 97 -10.39 4.74 -1.88
C THR A 97 -9.07 4.43 -2.58
N ALA A 98 -8.40 3.36 -2.15
CA ALA A 98 -7.06 3.03 -2.62
C ALA A 98 -6.79 1.52 -2.52
N HIS A 99 -5.52 1.14 -2.47
CA HIS A 99 -5.07 -0.25 -2.48
C HIS A 99 -4.41 -0.66 -1.17
N GLY A 100 -4.08 -1.95 -1.03
CA GLY A 100 -3.54 -2.53 0.19
C GLY A 100 -2.29 -1.82 0.69
N ASN A 101 -1.23 -1.68 -0.12
CA ASN A 101 0.01 -1.07 0.35
C ASN A 101 -0.11 0.44 0.57
N SER A 102 -0.86 1.15 -0.27
CA SER A 102 -1.12 2.58 -0.07
C SER A 102 -1.91 2.87 1.22
N LEU A 103 -2.89 2.01 1.56
CA LEU A 103 -3.65 2.13 2.80
C LEU A 103 -2.82 1.69 4.01
N ARG A 104 -1.95 0.69 3.87
CA ARG A 104 -0.97 0.32 4.92
C ARG A 104 0.00 1.45 5.20
N ALA A 105 0.50 2.14 4.16
CA ALA A 105 1.35 3.31 4.31
C ALA A 105 0.66 4.45 5.08
N LEU A 106 -0.61 4.73 4.74
CA LEU A 106 -1.39 5.75 5.45
C LEU A 106 -1.66 5.33 6.90
N LYS A 107 -2.08 4.09 7.15
CA LYS A 107 -2.32 3.56 8.49
C LYS A 107 -1.06 3.57 9.35
N MET A 108 0.10 3.20 8.77
CA MET A 108 1.39 3.29 9.45
C MET A 108 1.68 4.71 9.95
N HIS A 109 1.41 5.72 9.12
CA HIS A 109 1.58 7.12 9.49
C HIS A 109 0.62 7.56 10.60
N LEU A 110 -0.68 7.27 10.44
CA LEU A 110 -1.72 7.68 11.38
C LEU A 110 -1.56 7.04 12.76
N ASP A 111 -1.21 5.76 12.80
CA ASP A 111 -1.12 4.99 14.04
C ASP A 111 0.30 4.99 14.64
N GLY A 112 1.28 5.60 13.96
CA GLY A 112 2.67 5.63 14.41
C GLY A 112 3.33 4.24 14.46
N MET A 113 2.97 3.35 13.54
CA MET A 113 3.41 1.95 13.55
C MET A 113 4.90 1.80 13.21
N THR A 114 5.53 0.77 13.77
CA THR A 114 6.88 0.36 13.37
C THR A 114 6.87 -0.37 12.01
N LYS A 115 8.06 -0.59 11.44
CA LYS A 115 8.24 -1.35 10.20
C LYS A 115 7.71 -2.78 10.33
N GLU A 116 7.94 -3.40 11.48
CA GLU A 116 7.56 -4.79 11.77
C GLU A 116 6.03 -4.91 11.89
N GLU A 117 5.37 -3.95 12.54
CA GLU A 117 3.92 -3.94 12.72
C GLU A 117 3.19 -3.76 11.39
N VAL A 118 3.64 -2.82 10.52
CA VAL A 118 2.98 -2.57 9.22
C VAL A 118 3.17 -3.74 8.25
N VAL A 119 4.28 -4.46 8.35
CA VAL A 119 4.56 -5.66 7.55
C VAL A 119 3.57 -6.78 7.88
N ALA A 120 3.24 -6.95 9.17
CA ALA A 120 2.29 -7.96 9.64
C ALA A 120 0.81 -7.57 9.42
N LEU A 121 0.54 -6.28 9.19
CA LEU A 121 -0.80 -5.75 9.00
C LEU A 121 -1.47 -6.29 7.73
N ASN A 122 -2.72 -6.76 7.89
CA ASN A 122 -3.61 -7.12 6.79
C ASN A 122 -4.84 -6.22 6.85
N ILE A 123 -5.12 -5.49 5.76
CA ILE A 123 -6.31 -4.65 5.63
C ILE A 123 -7.38 -5.45 4.87
N PRO A 124 -8.59 -5.62 5.43
CA PRO A 124 -9.67 -6.33 4.75
C PRO A 124 -10.16 -5.56 3.53
N THR A 125 -10.43 -6.28 2.44
CA THR A 125 -10.97 -5.68 1.21
C THR A 125 -12.45 -5.32 1.38
N GLY A 126 -12.81 -4.07 1.07
CA GLY A 126 -14.22 -3.63 1.01
C GLY A 126 -14.84 -3.25 2.36
N PHE A 127 -14.06 -3.23 3.44
CA PHE A 127 -14.51 -2.77 4.75
C PHE A 127 -14.04 -1.32 4.98
N PRO A 128 -14.94 -0.36 5.20
CA PRO A 128 -14.56 1.00 5.56
C PRO A 128 -13.85 1.03 6.91
N LEU A 129 -12.67 1.66 6.96
CA LEU A 129 -11.95 1.98 8.19
C LEU A 129 -12.16 3.46 8.49
N VAL A 130 -12.85 3.76 9.59
CA VAL A 130 -13.18 5.14 9.97
C VAL A 130 -12.16 5.64 10.98
N TYR A 131 -11.58 6.81 10.69
CA TYR A 131 -10.72 7.56 11.59
C TYR A 131 -11.45 8.81 12.08
N GLU A 132 -11.52 8.97 13.40
CA GLU A 132 -11.86 10.24 14.04
C GLU A 132 -10.54 10.89 14.47
N LEU A 133 -10.29 12.10 13.99
CA LEU A 133 -9.04 12.83 14.20
C LEU A 133 -9.28 14.07 15.06
N GLY A 134 -8.31 14.42 15.91
CA GLY A 134 -8.30 15.68 16.66
C GLY A 134 -7.88 16.87 15.80
N ASP A 135 -7.91 18.06 16.38
CA ASP A 135 -7.54 19.32 15.70
C ASP A 135 -6.08 19.33 15.21
N ASP A 136 -5.21 18.57 15.88
CA ASP A 136 -3.81 18.34 15.51
C ASP A 136 -3.61 17.14 14.58
N LEU A 137 -4.71 16.52 14.13
CA LEU A 137 -4.77 15.31 13.32
C LEU A 137 -4.28 14.03 14.03
N SER A 138 -4.16 14.07 15.36
CA SER A 138 -3.96 12.85 16.16
C SER A 138 -5.17 11.92 16.07
N VAL A 139 -4.94 10.61 16.07
CA VAL A 139 -6.01 9.62 16.02
C VAL A 139 -6.71 9.54 17.38
N LEU A 140 -7.99 9.95 17.42
CA LEU A 140 -8.83 9.83 18.61
C LEU A 140 -9.54 8.47 18.65
N LYS A 141 -9.99 8.00 17.48
CA LYS A 141 -10.70 6.73 17.34
C LYS A 141 -10.47 6.13 15.96
N CYS A 142 -10.39 4.81 15.91
CA CYS A 142 -10.24 4.02 14.68
C CYS A 142 -11.06 2.74 14.82
N ASN A 143 -12.02 2.51 13.92
CA ASN A 143 -12.81 1.27 13.87
C ASN A 143 -13.27 0.96 12.45
N TYR A 144 -13.45 -0.33 12.16
CA TYR A 144 -14.09 -0.76 10.93
C TYR A 144 -15.61 -0.67 11.02
N LEU A 145 -16.26 -0.58 9.85
CA LEU A 145 -17.71 -0.71 9.69
C LEU A 145 -18.05 -2.04 8.99
N PRO A 146 -19.16 -2.72 9.37
CA PRO A 146 -20.08 -2.33 10.45
C PRO A 146 -19.51 -2.57 11.85
N ASP A 147 -18.55 -3.49 11.99
CA ASP A 147 -17.86 -3.78 13.24
C ASP A 147 -16.47 -4.40 12.99
N ASP A 148 -15.62 -4.34 14.01
CA ASP A 148 -14.25 -4.87 13.95
C ASP A 148 -14.19 -6.41 13.91
N THR A 149 -15.22 -7.13 14.37
CA THR A 149 -15.22 -8.60 14.38
C THR A 149 -15.34 -9.14 12.96
N ALA A 150 -16.29 -8.58 12.18
CA ALA A 150 -16.44 -8.91 10.77
C ALA A 150 -15.18 -8.55 9.95
N ALA A 151 -14.59 -7.39 10.25
CA ALA A 151 -13.35 -6.94 9.61
C ALA A 151 -12.16 -7.85 9.94
N ALA A 152 -12.01 -8.29 11.19
CA ALA A 152 -10.95 -9.20 11.61
C ALA A 152 -11.03 -10.56 10.89
N ALA A 153 -12.24 -11.11 10.73
CA ALA A 153 -12.45 -12.34 9.97
C ALA A 153 -12.06 -12.16 8.49
N ALA A 154 -12.43 -11.03 7.88
CA ALA A 154 -12.05 -10.71 6.51
C ALA A 154 -10.54 -10.47 6.35
N ALA A 155 -9.88 -9.83 7.33
CA ALA A 155 -8.44 -9.62 7.33
C ALA A 155 -7.66 -10.94 7.42
N ALA A 156 -8.16 -11.89 8.22
CA ALA A 156 -7.59 -13.24 8.29
C ALA A 156 -7.71 -13.97 6.94
N ALA A 157 -8.79 -13.78 6.19
CA ALA A 157 -8.93 -14.33 4.85
C ALA A 157 -7.93 -13.71 3.85
N VAL A 158 -7.66 -12.40 3.95
CA VAL A 158 -6.61 -11.73 3.16
C VAL A 158 -5.22 -12.31 3.47
N ALA A 159 -4.91 -12.57 4.74
CA ALA A 159 -3.64 -13.18 5.13
C ALA A 159 -3.44 -14.56 4.46
N GLN A 160 -4.51 -15.35 4.33
CA GLN A 160 -4.49 -16.66 3.67
C GLN A 160 -4.38 -16.58 2.15
N GLN A 161 -4.93 -15.55 1.50
CA GLN A 161 -4.70 -15.29 0.06
C GLN A 161 -3.23 -15.01 -0.25
N GLY A 162 -2.46 -14.59 0.75
CA GLY A 162 -1.02 -14.51 0.63
C GLY A 162 -0.30 -15.85 0.62
N GLN A 163 -0.92 -16.92 1.10
CA GLN A 163 -0.27 -18.23 1.23
C GLN A 163 -0.56 -19.14 0.03
N ARG A 164 -1.58 -18.81 -0.78
CA ARG A 164 -1.91 -19.44 -2.06
C ARG A 164 -1.30 -18.68 -3.21
#